data_AF-A0A414BS41-F1
#
_entry.id   AF-A0A414BS41-F1
#
_cell.length_a   1.000
_cell.length_b   1.000
_cell.length_c   1.000
_cell.angle_alpha   90.00
_cell.angle_beta   90.00
_cell.angle_gamma   90.00
#
_symmetry.space_group_name_H-M   'P 1'
#
loop_
_entity.id
_entity.type
_entity.pdbx_description
1 polymer ?
#
loop_
_entity_poly.entity_id
_entity_poly.type
_entity_poly.pdbx_seq_one_letter_code
_entity_poly.pdbx_strand_id
1 'polypeptide(L)'
;MEKMEASVDREKAIHDYNLLKAKDYGDKFIFLEDVKTLKEFLNEIEFELPKDIRFPQKYEKGIIVSASPYTGINISFGLAHCIASPENPYYNAERAEDDSFGIISGNGRPFPYEIVCKLIENNMLPDANIFTSRYIREAGLKITQANLQFLADYYLMGRKDKDLSPAELW
;
A
#
# COMPACT_ATOMS: atom_id res chain seq x y z
N MET A 1 -6.82 -21.35 -13.02
CA MET A 1 -5.47 -21.54 -12.48
C MET A 1 -5.49 -21.06 -11.04
N GLU A 2 -5.68 -21.96 -10.08
CA GLU A 2 -5.34 -21.67 -8.70
C GLU A 2 -3.82 -21.57 -8.61
N LYS A 3 -3.30 -20.35 -8.47
CA LYS A 3 -1.98 -20.17 -7.89
C LYS A 3 -2.18 -20.28 -6.39
N MET A 4 -1.66 -21.35 -5.81
CA MET A 4 -1.40 -21.47 -4.37
C MET A 4 -0.70 -20.18 -3.92
N GLU A 5 -1.41 -19.34 -3.17
CA GLU A 5 -0.75 -18.27 -2.43
C GLU A 5 0.21 -18.97 -1.45
N ALA A 6 1.48 -18.59 -1.51
CA ALA A 6 2.41 -18.99 -0.47
C ALA A 6 1.81 -18.51 0.85
N SER A 7 1.46 -19.44 1.74
CA SER A 7 0.93 -19.10 3.05
C SER A 7 1.93 -18.18 3.73
N VAL A 8 1.53 -16.94 4.00
CA VAL A 8 2.38 -15.98 4.71
C VAL A 8 2.73 -16.60 6.06
N ASP A 9 4.02 -16.57 6.41
CA ASP A 9 4.47 -16.94 7.74
C ASP A 9 3.97 -15.88 8.72
N ARG A 10 2.91 -16.25 9.46
CA ARG A 10 2.19 -15.35 10.35
C ARG A 10 3.05 -14.90 11.54
N GLU A 11 3.89 -15.77 12.07
CA GLU A 11 4.79 -15.40 13.17
C GLU A 11 5.81 -14.38 12.69
N LYS A 12 6.35 -14.58 11.50
CA LYS A 12 7.24 -13.61 10.86
C LYS A 12 6.55 -12.28 10.56
N ALA A 13 5.33 -12.29 10.01
CA ALA A 13 4.58 -11.08 9.70
C ALA A 13 4.34 -10.21 10.95
N ILE A 14 3.92 -10.85 12.06
CA ILE A 14 3.73 -10.17 13.34
C ILE A 14 5.05 -9.62 13.88
N HIS A 15 6.14 -10.40 13.80
CA HIS A 15 7.47 -9.94 14.20
C HIS A 15 7.89 -8.69 13.41
N ASP A 16 7.82 -8.74 12.08
CA ASP A 16 8.21 -7.63 11.20
C ASP A 16 7.36 -6.37 11.47
N TYR A 17 6.05 -6.54 11.68
CA TYR A 17 5.16 -5.43 12.05
C TYR A 17 5.55 -4.79 13.40
N ASN A 18 5.92 -5.60 14.39
CA ASN A 18 6.30 -5.12 15.71
C ASN A 18 7.60 -4.31 15.70
N LEU A 19 8.50 -4.54 14.74
CA LEU A 19 9.70 -3.72 14.56
C LEU A 19 9.34 -2.27 14.25
N LEU A 20 8.36 -2.03 13.36
CA LEU A 20 7.86 -0.67 13.09
C LEU A 20 7.08 -0.12 14.29
N LYS A 21 6.22 -0.92 14.90
CA LYS A 21 5.42 -0.50 16.05
C LYS A 21 6.29 -0.04 17.22
N ALA A 22 7.41 -0.71 17.49
CA ALA A 22 8.37 -0.34 18.53
C ALA A 22 9.02 1.04 18.32
N LYS A 23 9.00 1.55 17.08
CA LYS A 23 9.53 2.87 16.69
C LYS A 23 8.43 3.89 16.41
N ASP A 24 7.19 3.60 16.82
CA ASP A 24 6.00 4.45 16.58
C ASP A 24 5.63 4.59 15.08
N TYR A 25 5.93 3.58 14.26
CA TYR A 25 5.61 3.56 12.82
C TYR A 25 4.54 2.53 12.42
N GLY A 26 3.98 1.75 13.36
CA GLY A 26 3.14 0.57 13.05
C GLY A 26 1.98 0.83 12.08
N ASP A 27 1.31 1.97 12.20
CA ASP A 27 0.18 2.34 11.33
C ASP A 27 0.48 3.49 10.36
N LYS A 28 1.76 3.85 10.21
CA LYS A 28 2.19 4.95 9.35
C LYS A 28 2.62 4.45 7.97
N PHE A 29 2.44 5.31 6.97
CA PHE A 29 3.10 5.20 5.68
C PHE A 29 4.36 6.05 5.72
N ILE A 30 5.52 5.43 5.52
CA ILE A 30 6.81 6.11 5.49
C ILE A 30 7.21 6.33 4.03
N PHE A 31 7.61 7.55 3.70
CA PHE A 31 7.99 7.94 2.35
C PHE A 31 9.48 8.24 2.30
N LEU A 32 10.24 7.45 1.56
CA LEU A 32 11.70 7.52 1.47
C LEU A 32 12.12 7.90 0.06
N GLU A 33 13.19 8.69 -0.08
CA GLU A 33 13.58 9.20 -1.39
C GLU A 33 14.09 8.10 -2.32
N ASP A 34 14.91 7.19 -1.78
CA ASP A 34 15.69 6.25 -2.56
C ASP A 34 16.09 4.98 -1.78
N VAL A 35 16.73 4.04 -2.47
CA VAL A 35 17.20 2.77 -1.86
C VAL A 35 18.25 2.99 -0.76
N LYS A 36 18.97 4.13 -0.76
CA LYS A 36 19.94 4.44 0.29
C LYS A 36 19.20 4.73 1.60
N THR A 37 18.27 5.69 1.56
CA THR A 37 17.41 6.06 2.70
C THR A 37 16.53 4.90 3.15
N LEU A 38 16.06 4.04 2.22
CA LEU A 38 15.43 2.77 2.55
C LEU A 38 16.31 1.87 3.41
N LYS A 39 17.55 1.62 3.01
CA LYS A 39 18.46 0.75 3.77
C LYS A 39 18.81 1.31 5.15
N GLU A 40 19.00 2.63 5.23
CA GLU A 40 19.23 3.32 6.50
C GLU A 40 18.03 3.15 7.44
N PHE A 41 16.82 3.36 6.92
CA PHE A 41 15.58 3.16 7.67
C PHE A 41 15.40 1.71 8.13
N LEU A 42 15.60 0.73 7.24
CA LEU A 42 15.47 -0.69 7.58
C LEU A 42 16.47 -1.12 8.66
N ASN A 43 17.69 -0.58 8.64
CA ASN A 43 18.67 -0.80 9.70
C ASN A 43 18.23 -0.19 11.04
N GLU A 44 17.60 1.00 11.03
CA GLU A 44 17.11 1.68 12.23
C GLU A 44 16.04 0.88 12.97
N ILE A 45 15.16 0.22 12.21
CA ILE A 45 14.10 -0.66 12.73
C ILE A 45 14.59 -2.11 12.94
N GLU A 46 15.88 -2.38 12.75
CA GLU A 46 16.49 -3.71 12.91
C GLU A 46 15.87 -4.78 11.98
N PHE A 47 15.39 -4.37 10.80
CA PHE A 47 14.82 -5.28 9.81
C PHE A 47 15.86 -5.77 8.81
N GLU A 48 16.03 -7.09 8.75
CA GLU A 48 16.92 -7.73 7.79
C GLU A 48 16.22 -8.00 6.44
N LEU A 49 16.75 -7.41 5.37
CA LEU A 49 16.32 -7.71 4.02
C LEU A 49 16.68 -9.16 3.63
N PRO A 50 15.81 -9.86 2.86
CA PRO A 50 16.18 -11.13 2.26
C PRO A 50 17.47 -11.02 1.42
N LYS A 51 18.38 -11.99 1.57
CA LYS A 51 19.72 -11.94 0.95
C LYS A 51 19.70 -11.76 -0.58
N ASP A 52 18.66 -12.27 -1.23
CA ASP A 52 18.51 -12.23 -2.69
C ASP A 52 17.58 -11.12 -3.19
N ILE A 53 17.23 -10.14 -2.34
CA ILE A 53 16.32 -9.06 -2.73
C ILE A 53 16.94 -8.18 -3.84
N ARG A 54 16.14 -7.89 -4.86
CA ARG A 54 16.51 -6.98 -5.95
C ARG A 54 15.53 -5.82 -5.98
N PHE A 55 16.07 -4.61 -5.88
CA PHE A 55 15.29 -3.40 -6.06
C PHE A 55 15.24 -2.99 -7.53
N PRO A 56 14.15 -2.37 -7.99
CA PRO A 56 14.10 -1.78 -9.32
C PRO A 56 15.24 -0.78 -9.54
N GLN A 57 15.88 -0.82 -10.71
CA GLN A 57 16.96 0.12 -11.05
C GLN A 57 16.43 1.51 -11.42
N LYS A 58 15.19 1.59 -11.93
CA LYS A 58 14.51 2.82 -12.29
C LYS A 58 13.13 2.80 -11.66
N TYR A 59 12.84 3.83 -10.88
CA TYR A 59 11.55 4.07 -10.26
C TYR A 59 11.38 5.58 -10.09
N GLU A 60 10.14 6.04 -10.04
CA GLU A 60 9.82 7.40 -9.64
C GLU A 60 10.12 7.60 -8.16
N LYS A 61 10.54 8.80 -7.77
CA LYS A 61 10.89 9.12 -6.38
C LYS A 61 9.73 8.83 -5.43
N GLY A 62 10.08 8.42 -4.22
CA GLY A 62 9.12 8.02 -3.20
C GLY A 62 8.91 6.51 -3.17
N ILE A 63 9.72 5.87 -2.34
CA ILE A 63 9.53 4.50 -1.87
C ILE A 63 8.59 4.56 -0.68
N ILE A 64 7.59 3.69 -0.65
CA ILE A 64 6.63 3.61 0.45
C ILE A 64 6.99 2.40 1.29
N VAL A 65 7.18 2.60 2.59
CA VAL A 65 7.25 1.53 3.58
C VAL A 65 5.98 1.58 4.43
N SER A 66 5.32 0.43 4.56
CA SER A 66 4.11 0.26 5.38
C SER A 66 4.13 -1.13 5.99
N ALA A 67 3.33 -1.39 7.03
CA ALA A 67 3.23 -2.73 7.59
C ALA A 67 1.82 -3.06 8.08
N SER A 68 1.60 -4.37 8.18
CA SER A 68 0.41 -4.95 8.80
C SER A 68 0.81 -6.21 9.58
N PRO A 69 0.07 -6.59 10.63
CA PRO A 69 0.29 -7.88 11.29
C PRO A 69 -0.03 -9.09 10.38
N TYR A 70 -0.66 -8.86 9.22
CA TYR A 70 -1.07 -9.90 8.28
C TYR A 70 0.03 -10.26 7.27
N THR A 71 0.80 -9.27 6.80
CA THR A 71 1.84 -9.47 5.80
C THR A 71 3.23 -8.99 6.22
N GLY A 72 3.36 -8.39 7.41
CA GLY A 72 4.60 -7.78 7.86
C GLY A 72 4.92 -6.49 7.09
N ILE A 73 6.20 -6.22 6.89
CA ILE A 73 6.69 -5.02 6.21
C ILE A 73 6.52 -5.15 4.69
N ASN A 74 5.92 -4.12 4.09
CA ASN A 74 5.73 -3.95 2.66
C ASN A 74 6.54 -2.76 2.16
N ILE A 75 7.24 -2.95 1.04
CA ILE A 75 8.04 -1.92 0.36
C ILE A 75 7.51 -1.79 -1.07
N SER A 76 6.94 -0.62 -1.40
CA SER A 76 6.34 -0.34 -2.70
C SER A 76 7.08 0.79 -3.41
N PHE A 77 7.28 0.65 -4.72
CA PHE A 77 8.01 1.59 -5.57
C PHE A 77 7.09 2.25 -6.59
N GLY A 78 7.34 3.52 -6.91
CA GLY A 78 6.71 4.21 -8.03
C GLY A 78 5.22 4.48 -7.87
N LEU A 79 4.75 4.60 -6.62
CA LEU A 79 3.34 4.88 -6.31
C LEU A 79 3.16 5.96 -5.25
N ALA A 80 4.25 6.56 -4.75
CA ALA A 80 4.15 7.63 -3.76
C ALA A 80 3.36 8.81 -4.30
N HIS A 81 3.42 9.10 -5.60
CA HIS A 81 2.61 10.18 -6.18
C HIS A 81 1.10 9.98 -6.03
N CYS A 82 0.62 8.76 -5.83
CA CYS A 82 -0.80 8.45 -5.65
C CYS A 82 -1.31 8.66 -4.21
N ILE A 83 -0.42 8.75 -3.22
CA ILE A 83 -0.82 8.70 -1.81
C ILE A 83 -0.98 10.10 -1.23
N ALA A 84 -2.21 10.59 -1.08
CA ALA A 84 -2.48 11.87 -0.46
C ALA A 84 -2.25 11.79 1.06
N SER A 85 -1.13 12.33 1.53
CA SER A 85 -0.76 12.39 2.95
C SER A 85 0.01 13.67 3.24
N PRO A 86 -0.19 14.33 4.39
CA PRO A 86 0.64 15.46 4.81
C PRO A 86 2.13 15.13 4.88
N GLU A 87 2.46 13.87 5.21
CA GLU A 87 3.84 13.40 5.34
C GLU A 87 4.45 12.90 4.03
N ASN A 88 3.69 12.94 2.93
CA ASN A 88 4.17 12.49 1.64
C ASN A 88 4.58 13.68 0.74
N PRO A 89 5.89 13.99 0.64
CA PRO A 89 6.35 15.07 -0.21
C PRO A 89 6.28 14.75 -1.72
N TYR A 90 5.96 13.50 -2.09
CA TYR A 90 5.95 13.03 -3.47
C TYR A 90 4.57 13.00 -4.11
N TYR A 91 3.50 13.28 -3.33
CA TYR A 91 2.13 13.30 -3.84
C TYR A 91 1.97 14.27 -5.01
N ASN A 92 1.30 13.82 -6.07
CA ASN A 92 0.99 14.63 -7.25
C ASN A 92 -0.40 14.25 -7.78
N ALA A 93 -1.39 15.11 -7.57
CA ALA A 93 -2.79 14.85 -7.93
C ALA A 93 -3.01 14.57 -9.43
N GLU A 94 -2.28 15.26 -10.31
CA GLU A 94 -2.39 15.07 -11.77
C GLU A 94 -1.91 13.67 -12.17
N ARG A 95 -0.79 13.22 -11.61
CA ARG A 95 -0.27 11.87 -11.83
C ARG A 95 -1.15 10.82 -11.13
N ALA A 96 -1.63 11.14 -9.93
CA ALA A 96 -2.47 10.25 -9.12
C ALA A 96 -3.79 9.93 -9.81
N GLU A 97 -4.36 10.86 -10.57
CA GLU A 97 -5.58 10.65 -11.34
C GLU A 97 -5.49 9.43 -12.28
N ASP A 98 -4.36 9.28 -12.97
CA ASP A 98 -4.17 8.22 -13.95
C ASP A 98 -3.84 6.87 -13.28
N ASP A 99 -3.12 6.91 -12.15
CA ASP A 99 -2.48 5.72 -11.57
C ASP A 99 -3.19 5.17 -10.31
N SER A 100 -3.92 6.00 -9.55
CA SER A 100 -4.45 5.61 -8.23
C SER A 100 -5.47 4.47 -8.29
N PHE A 101 -6.22 4.35 -9.39
CA PHE A 101 -7.12 3.21 -9.58
C PHE A 101 -6.36 1.88 -9.71
N GLY A 102 -5.09 1.90 -10.12
CA GLY A 102 -4.20 0.75 -10.12
C GLY A 102 -3.99 0.15 -8.73
N ILE A 103 -3.99 0.98 -7.68
CA ILE A 103 -3.91 0.54 -6.28
C ILE A 103 -5.16 -0.23 -5.88
N ILE A 104 -6.35 0.32 -6.18
CA ILE A 104 -7.65 -0.30 -5.86
C ILE A 104 -7.87 -1.60 -6.63
N SER A 105 -7.50 -1.61 -7.92
CA SER A 105 -7.69 -2.76 -8.81
C SER A 105 -6.62 -3.84 -8.65
N GLY A 106 -5.59 -3.61 -7.84
CA GLY A 106 -4.48 -4.55 -7.66
C GLY A 106 -3.60 -4.71 -8.89
N ASN A 107 -3.59 -3.74 -9.80
CA ASN A 107 -2.79 -3.81 -11.03
C ASN A 107 -1.29 -3.87 -10.68
N GLY A 108 -0.65 -5.01 -10.96
CA GLY A 108 0.73 -5.27 -10.56
C GLY A 108 0.92 -5.60 -9.07
N ARG A 109 -0.18 -5.80 -8.30
CA ARG A 109 -0.20 -6.08 -6.86
C ARG A 109 0.68 -5.12 -6.05
N PRO A 110 0.37 -3.81 -6.09
CA PRO A 110 1.23 -2.79 -5.51
C PRO A 110 1.24 -2.79 -3.99
N PHE A 111 0.14 -3.26 -3.39
CA PHE A 111 -0.07 -3.34 -1.95
C PHE A 111 -0.90 -4.58 -1.63
N PRO A 112 -0.69 -5.20 -0.46
CA PRO A 112 -1.64 -6.16 0.12
C PRO A 112 -3.01 -5.52 0.39
N TYR A 113 -4.04 -6.38 0.47
CA TYR A 113 -5.43 -5.96 0.63
C TYR A 113 -5.67 -5.08 1.87
N GLU A 114 -5.07 -5.44 3.00
CA GLU A 114 -5.21 -4.70 4.25
C GLU A 114 -4.51 -3.34 4.21
N ILE A 115 -3.42 -3.21 3.46
CA ILE A 115 -2.78 -1.92 3.23
C ILE A 115 -3.66 -1.03 2.37
N VAL A 116 -4.31 -1.59 1.34
CA VAL A 116 -5.31 -0.85 0.54
C VAL A 116 -6.50 -0.42 1.40
N CYS A 117 -6.99 -1.28 2.31
CA CYS A 117 -8.02 -0.91 3.27
C CYS A 117 -7.59 0.28 4.14
N LYS A 118 -6.37 0.25 4.69
CA LYS A 118 -5.82 1.38 5.47
C LYS A 118 -5.77 2.68 4.66
N LEU A 119 -5.33 2.62 3.40
CA LEU A 119 -5.31 3.80 2.52
C LEU A 119 -6.71 4.40 2.32
N ILE A 120 -7.72 3.55 2.12
CA ILE A 120 -9.13 3.98 1.96
C ILE A 120 -9.66 4.59 3.25
N GLU A 121 -9.47 3.94 4.40
CA GLU A 121 -9.93 4.41 5.71
C GLU A 121 -9.36 5.79 6.08
N ASN A 122 -8.10 6.04 5.69
CA ASN A 122 -7.42 7.29 5.95
C ASN A 122 -7.64 8.34 4.85
N ASN A 123 -8.54 8.08 3.88
CA ASN A 123 -8.85 8.97 2.75
C ASN A 123 -7.62 9.38 1.93
N MET A 124 -6.67 8.45 1.73
CA MET A 124 -5.37 8.74 1.11
C MET A 124 -5.35 8.52 -0.41
N LEU A 125 -6.49 8.21 -1.03
CA LEU A 125 -6.63 7.96 -2.48
C LEU A 125 -7.74 8.83 -3.12
N PRO A 126 -7.71 10.17 -2.95
CA PRO A 126 -8.79 11.05 -3.37
C PRO A 126 -8.94 11.12 -4.90
N ASP A 127 -7.89 10.84 -5.66
CA ASP A 127 -7.89 10.93 -7.14
C ASP A 127 -8.22 9.61 -7.82
N ALA A 128 -8.42 8.52 -7.07
CA ALA A 128 -8.75 7.23 -7.64
C ALA A 128 -10.04 7.30 -8.45
N ASN A 129 -9.95 6.96 -9.74
CA ASN A 129 -11.04 7.05 -10.70
C ASN A 129 -11.03 5.87 -11.69
N ILE A 130 -12.13 5.14 -11.75
CA ILE A 130 -12.31 4.00 -12.68
C ILE A 130 -12.43 4.44 -14.15
N PHE A 131 -12.86 5.68 -14.41
CA PHE A 131 -13.02 6.19 -15.77
C PHE A 131 -11.82 7.03 -16.16
N THR A 132 -10.96 6.47 -17.00
CA THR A 132 -9.93 7.20 -17.70
C THR A 132 -10.48 7.74 -19.03
N SER A 133 -10.24 9.03 -19.30
CA SER A 133 -10.40 9.86 -20.53
C SER A 133 -11.63 9.73 -21.46
N ARG A 134 -12.31 8.59 -21.56
CA ARG A 134 -13.39 8.31 -22.54
C ARG A 134 -14.81 8.59 -22.02
N TYR A 135 -14.99 8.68 -20.71
CA TYR A 135 -16.29 8.93 -20.06
C TYR A 135 -16.24 10.23 -19.25
N ILE A 136 -17.41 10.70 -18.76
CA ILE A 136 -17.49 11.90 -17.93
C ILE A 136 -16.67 11.66 -16.65
N ARG A 137 -15.49 12.27 -16.60
CA ARG A 137 -14.49 12.08 -15.54
C ARG A 137 -15.07 12.30 -14.15
N GLU A 138 -15.85 13.37 -13.97
CA GLU A 138 -16.50 13.71 -12.69
C GLU A 138 -17.46 12.62 -12.22
N ALA A 139 -18.21 12.00 -13.15
CA ALA A 139 -19.11 10.90 -12.82
C ALA A 139 -18.32 9.66 -12.39
N GLY A 140 -17.21 9.37 -13.08
CA GLY A 140 -16.30 8.28 -12.72
C GLY A 140 -15.69 8.48 -11.34
N LEU A 141 -15.17 9.67 -11.06
CA LEU A 141 -14.60 10.02 -9.76
C LEU A 141 -15.65 9.85 -8.67
N LYS A 142 -16.86 10.42 -8.85
CA LYS A 142 -17.95 10.31 -7.88
C LYS A 142 -18.34 8.85 -7.59
N ILE A 143 -18.50 8.03 -8.64
CA ILE A 143 -18.84 6.61 -8.47
C ILE A 143 -17.70 5.86 -7.79
N THR A 144 -16.45 6.12 -8.18
CA THR A 144 -15.28 5.43 -7.63
C THR A 144 -15.12 5.75 -6.15
N GLN A 145 -15.11 7.04 -5.80
CA GLN A 145 -14.94 7.52 -4.43
C GLN A 145 -16.06 7.02 -3.52
N ALA A 146 -17.31 6.97 -3.99
CA ALA A 146 -18.44 6.43 -3.23
C ALA A 146 -18.37 4.91 -3.00
N ASN A 147 -17.54 4.18 -3.76
CA ASN A 147 -17.50 2.72 -3.76
C ASN A 147 -16.08 2.15 -3.57
N LEU A 148 -15.11 2.92 -3.07
CA LEU A 148 -13.70 2.50 -2.98
C LEU A 148 -13.53 1.14 -2.30
N GLN A 149 -14.15 0.94 -1.13
CA GLN A 149 -14.02 -0.32 -0.39
C GLN A 149 -14.61 -1.49 -1.19
N PHE A 150 -15.82 -1.33 -1.74
CA PHE A 150 -16.45 -2.37 -2.58
C PHE A 150 -15.57 -2.74 -3.78
N LEU A 151 -14.98 -1.74 -4.44
CA LEU A 151 -14.09 -1.96 -5.58
C LEU A 151 -12.81 -2.69 -5.15
N ALA A 152 -12.18 -2.29 -4.03
CA ALA A 152 -11.01 -2.96 -3.50
C ALA A 152 -11.32 -4.42 -3.13
N ASP A 153 -12.43 -4.67 -2.41
CA ASP A 153 -12.89 -6.01 -2.03
C ASP A 153 -13.08 -6.90 -3.26
N TYR A 154 -13.73 -6.36 -4.29
CA TYR A 154 -14.00 -7.08 -5.54
C TYR A 154 -12.72 -7.40 -6.32
N TYR A 155 -11.83 -6.43 -6.53
CA TYR A 155 -10.63 -6.62 -7.35
C TYR A 155 -9.53 -7.40 -6.64
N LEU A 156 -9.36 -7.19 -5.34
CA LEU A 156 -8.32 -7.83 -4.53
C LEU A 156 -8.80 -9.16 -3.94
N MET A 157 -10.05 -9.55 -4.20
CA MET A 157 -10.68 -10.78 -3.70
C MET A 157 -10.67 -10.87 -2.17
N GLY A 158 -10.69 -9.71 -1.50
CA GLY A 158 -10.64 -9.59 -0.04
C GLY A 158 -12.02 -9.33 0.57
N ARG A 159 -12.14 -9.65 1.85
CA ARG A 159 -13.31 -9.38 2.69
C ARG A 159 -12.89 -8.85 4.03
N LYS A 160 -12.95 -7.53 4.18
CA LYS A 160 -12.54 -6.79 5.37
C LYS A 160 -13.11 -7.35 6.67
N ASP A 161 -14.37 -7.79 6.67
CA ASP A 161 -15.08 -8.32 7.83
C ASP A 161 -14.60 -9.72 8.27
N LYS A 162 -13.89 -10.44 7.41
CA LYS A 162 -13.43 -11.83 7.66
C LYS A 162 -11.93 -11.97 7.66
N ASP A 163 -11.29 -11.28 6.75
CA ASP A 163 -9.86 -11.39 6.50
C ASP A 163 -9.08 -10.52 7.48
N LEU A 164 -9.71 -9.45 8.00
CA LEU A 164 -9.12 -8.56 9.00
C LEU A 164 -9.87 -8.71 10.33
N SER A 165 -9.24 -9.36 11.32
CA SER A 165 -9.81 -9.48 12.65
C SER A 165 -9.35 -8.35 13.57
N PRO A 166 -10.26 -7.69 14.30
CA PRO A 166 -9.91 -6.74 15.35
C PRO A 166 -9.02 -7.34 16.45
N ALA A 167 -9.04 -8.65 16.65
CA ALA A 167 -8.25 -9.34 17.66
C ALA A 167 -6.73 -9.31 17.37
N GLU A 168 -6.34 -9.03 16.13
CA GLU A 168 -4.94 -9.03 15.68
C GLU A 168 -4.27 -7.66 15.81
N LEU A 169 -5.00 -6.65 16.33
CA LEU A 169 -4.53 -5.29 16.58
C LEU A 169 -4.14 -5.01 18.05
N TRP A 170 -4.32 -5.97 18.97
CA TRP A 170 -4.05 -5.82 20.41
C TRP A 170 -2.86 -6.64 20.87
#